data_AF-F0YN61-F1
#
_entry.id   AF-F0YN61-F1
#
_cell.length_a   1.000
_cell.length_b   1.000
_cell.length_c   1.000
_cell.angle_alpha   90.00
_cell.angle_beta   90.00
_cell.angle_gamma   90.00
#
_symmetry.space_group_name_H-M   'P 1'
#
loop_
_entity.id
_entity.type
_entity.pdbx_description
1 polymer ?
#
loop_
_entity_poly.entity_id
_entity_poly.type
_entity_poly.pdbx_seq_one_letter_code
_entity_poly.pdbx_strand_id
1 'polypeptide(L)'
;EVGTESAVDRGKSTKSFLMSFFEADDHHSVEGLDTFNACYGGTNAFFSTTNWIQGQGWNGEYGVVICSDPAVHPDPAQISGIGASSMAMTIAPRAPCFL
;
A
#
# COMPACT_ATOMS: atom_id res chain seq x y z
N GLU A 1 4.74 0.31 -1.67
CA GLU A 1 3.50 0.37 -2.49
C GLU A 1 2.30 0.64 -1.60
N VAL A 2 1.27 1.30 -2.11
CA VAL A 2 -0.01 1.48 -1.40
C VAL A 2 -1.11 0.82 -2.22
N GLY A 3 -1.90 -0.06 -1.62
CA GLY A 3 -3.10 -0.61 -2.22
C GLY A 3 -4.34 0.07 -1.65
N THR A 4 -5.19 0.58 -2.52
CA THR A 4 -6.45 1.23 -2.12
C THR A 4 -7.44 1.24 -3.29
N GLU A 5 -8.72 1.29 -2.99
CA GLU A 5 -9.79 1.65 -3.94
C GLU A 5 -10.31 3.09 -3.70
N SER A 6 -9.89 3.71 -2.61
CA SER A 6 -10.36 5.00 -2.12
C SER A 6 -9.45 6.15 -2.58
N ALA A 7 -9.48 6.45 -3.88
CA ALA A 7 -8.69 7.54 -4.45
C ALA A 7 -9.11 8.91 -3.88
N VAL A 8 -8.26 9.47 -3.00
CA VAL A 8 -8.46 10.81 -2.41
C VAL A 8 -8.20 11.92 -3.44
N ASP A 9 -7.20 11.74 -4.29
CA ASP A 9 -6.85 12.63 -5.40
C ASP A 9 -6.61 11.78 -6.66
N ARG A 10 -6.95 12.32 -7.84
CA ARG A 10 -6.83 11.61 -9.13
C ARG A 10 -5.45 11.70 -9.76
N GLY A 11 -4.64 12.67 -9.36
CA GLY A 11 -3.28 12.90 -9.86
C GLY A 11 -2.20 12.73 -8.80
N LYS A 12 -2.55 12.80 -7.52
CA LYS A 12 -1.62 12.56 -6.40
C LYS A 12 -1.93 11.23 -5.72
N SER A 13 -0.92 10.38 -5.64
CA SER A 13 -1.00 9.11 -4.93
C SER A 13 -1.02 9.34 -3.41
N THR A 14 -1.73 8.49 -2.69
CA THR A 14 -1.67 8.34 -1.23
C THR A 14 -0.23 8.12 -0.77
N LYS A 15 0.57 7.35 -1.53
CA LYS A 15 2.02 7.18 -1.31
C LYS A 15 2.75 8.52 -1.19
N SER A 16 2.38 9.55 -1.97
CA SER A 16 3.04 10.86 -1.87
C SER A 16 2.78 11.57 -0.54
N PHE A 17 1.61 11.37 0.08
CA PHE A 17 1.35 11.87 1.43
C PHE A 17 2.18 11.13 2.48
N LEU A 18 2.38 9.82 2.31
CA LEU A 18 3.21 9.01 3.21
C LEU A 18 4.70 9.37 3.15
N MET A 19 5.17 9.98 2.05
CA MET A 19 6.57 10.44 1.95
C MET A 19 6.92 11.47 3.03
N SER A 20 5.95 12.22 3.57
CA SER A 20 6.18 13.15 4.68
C SER A 20 6.80 12.48 5.92
N PHE A 21 6.53 11.19 6.16
CA PHE A 21 7.18 10.44 7.24
C PHE A 21 8.66 10.15 6.97
N PHE A 22 9.01 9.87 5.71
CA PHE A 22 10.38 9.56 5.31
C PHE A 22 11.23 10.83 5.14
N GLU A 23 10.61 11.91 4.67
CA GLU A 23 11.24 13.23 4.56
C GLU A 23 11.71 13.76 5.91
N ALA A 24 11.00 13.43 7.00
CA ALA A 24 11.40 13.80 8.36
C ALA A 24 12.75 13.22 8.78
N ASP A 25 13.15 12.08 8.19
CA ASP A 25 14.41 11.38 8.41
C ASP A 25 15.40 11.56 7.23
N ASP A 26 15.17 12.53 6.33
CA ASP A 26 15.96 12.79 5.12
C ASP A 26 16.00 11.62 4.11
N HIS A 27 14.97 10.79 4.09
CA HIS A 27 14.84 9.65 3.18
C HIS A 27 13.90 9.97 2.00
N HIS A 28 14.49 10.40 0.88
CA HIS A 28 13.73 10.77 -0.33
C HIS A 28 13.68 9.69 -1.41
N SER A 29 14.59 8.71 -1.34
CA SER A 29 14.74 7.66 -2.36
C SER A 29 13.92 6.42 -2.01
N VAL A 30 12.59 6.52 -2.15
CA VAL A 30 11.64 5.42 -1.85
C VAL A 30 10.77 5.13 -3.08
N GLU A 31 10.87 3.92 -3.62
CA GLU A 31 10.13 3.48 -4.82
C GLU A 31 8.64 3.20 -4.56
N GLY A 32 7.88 2.96 -5.63
CA GLY A 32 6.47 2.55 -5.60
C GLY A 32 5.45 3.68 -5.71
N LEU A 33 4.17 3.30 -5.88
CA LEU A 33 3.04 4.17 -6.15
C LEU A 33 1.74 3.63 -5.51
N ASP A 34 0.59 4.15 -5.94
CA ASP A 34 -0.71 3.62 -5.54
C ASP A 34 -1.21 2.59 -6.57
N THR A 35 -1.66 1.46 -6.09
CA THR A 35 -2.20 0.35 -6.87
C THR A 35 -3.70 0.24 -6.64
N PHE A 36 -4.47 0.32 -7.72
CA PHE A 36 -5.93 0.34 -7.68
C PHE A 36 -6.51 -0.87 -8.41
N ASN A 37 -7.35 -1.65 -7.72
CA ASN A 37 -8.31 -2.57 -8.35
C ASN A 37 -9.28 -3.09 -7.29
N ALA A 38 -10.26 -2.28 -6.91
CA ALA A 38 -11.16 -2.58 -5.78
C ALA A 38 -10.38 -3.08 -4.54
N CYS A 39 -10.97 -3.98 -3.75
CA CYS A 39 -10.33 -4.66 -2.62
C CYS A 39 -9.03 -5.42 -2.96
N TYR A 40 -8.70 -5.66 -4.25
CA TYR A 40 -7.49 -6.37 -4.67
C TYR A 40 -6.24 -5.49 -4.73
N GLY A 41 -6.38 -4.15 -4.68
CA GLY A 41 -5.25 -3.22 -4.78
C GLY A 41 -4.11 -3.55 -3.80
N GLY A 42 -4.46 -3.91 -2.56
CA GLY A 42 -3.51 -4.35 -1.52
C GLY A 42 -2.72 -5.60 -1.88
N THR A 43 -3.39 -6.62 -2.41
CA THR A 43 -2.74 -7.87 -2.85
C THR A 43 -1.79 -7.63 -4.01
N ASN A 44 -2.18 -6.78 -4.97
CA ASN A 44 -1.30 -6.43 -6.08
C ASN A 44 -0.08 -5.62 -5.61
N ALA A 45 -0.27 -4.67 -4.68
CA ALA A 45 0.83 -3.95 -4.04
C ALA A 45 1.81 -4.89 -3.31
N PHE A 46 1.29 -5.93 -2.65
CA PHE A 46 2.08 -6.98 -2.01
C PHE A 46 2.92 -7.78 -3.02
N PHE A 47 2.33 -8.22 -4.13
CA PHE A 47 3.07 -8.96 -5.17
C PHE A 47 4.11 -8.08 -5.86
N SER A 48 3.79 -6.83 -6.20
CA SER A 48 4.74 -5.88 -6.77
C SER A 48 5.95 -5.66 -5.86
N THR A 49 5.71 -5.47 -4.55
CA THR A 49 6.80 -5.26 -3.58
C THR A 49 7.64 -6.54 -3.39
N THR A 50 7.00 -7.71 -3.37
CA THR A 50 7.71 -9.00 -3.30
C THR A 50 8.57 -9.24 -4.53
N ASN A 51 8.04 -8.95 -5.71
CA ASN A 51 8.78 -9.05 -6.98
C ASN A 51 9.95 -8.06 -7.02
N TRP A 52 9.79 -6.86 -6.47
CA TRP A 52 10.88 -5.88 -6.36
C TRP A 52 12.02 -6.42 -5.49
N ILE A 53 11.73 -6.96 -4.29
CA ILE A 53 12.75 -7.55 -3.40
C ILE A 53 13.48 -8.73 -4.06
N GLN A 54 12.77 -9.53 -4.87
CA GLN A 54 13.37 -10.66 -5.60
C GLN A 54 14.06 -10.24 -6.90
N GLY A 55 13.87 -8.99 -7.34
CA GLY A 55 14.34 -8.47 -8.61
C GLY A 55 15.77 -7.93 -8.55
N GLN A 56 16.36 -7.72 -9.74
CA GLN A 56 17.70 -7.14 -9.86
C GLN A 56 17.78 -5.67 -9.45
N GLY A 57 16.65 -4.97 -9.40
CA GLY A 57 16.56 -3.58 -8.95
C GLY A 57 16.54 -3.42 -7.42
N TRP A 58 16.56 -4.52 -6.67
CA TRP A 58 16.55 -4.45 -5.22
C TRP A 58 17.86 -3.88 -4.68
N ASN A 59 17.74 -2.87 -3.80
CA ASN A 59 18.87 -2.16 -3.20
C ASN A 59 19.26 -2.67 -1.81
N GLY A 60 18.66 -3.77 -1.33
CA GLY A 60 18.92 -4.33 -0.01
C GLY A 60 17.98 -3.84 1.11
N GLU A 61 17.14 -2.84 0.82
CA GLU A 61 16.24 -2.24 1.80
C GLU A 61 14.94 -3.03 2.00
N TYR A 62 14.21 -2.71 3.07
CA TYR A 62 12.89 -3.27 3.32
C TYR A 62 11.83 -2.70 2.38
N GLY A 63 10.89 -3.55 1.97
CA GLY A 63 9.66 -3.11 1.33
C GLY A 63 8.59 -2.81 2.37
N VAL A 64 7.76 -1.80 2.12
CA VAL A 64 6.54 -1.56 2.90
C VAL A 64 5.33 -1.53 1.97
N VAL A 65 4.29 -2.24 2.38
CA VAL A 65 2.98 -2.28 1.70
C VAL A 65 1.93 -1.76 2.65
N ILE A 66 1.19 -0.75 2.22
CA ILE A 66 0.06 -0.20 2.98
C ILE A 66 -1.24 -0.55 2.26
N CYS A 67 -2.18 -1.17 2.95
CA CYS A 67 -3.54 -1.40 2.46
C CYS A 67 -4.48 -0.52 3.28
N SER A 68 -5.19 0.43 2.67
CA SER A 68 -6.00 1.37 3.43
C SER A 68 -7.25 1.77 2.67
N ASP A 69 -8.42 1.49 3.24
CA ASP A 69 -9.70 1.84 2.62
C ASP A 69 -10.78 2.13 3.66
N PRO A 70 -11.53 3.24 3.49
CA PRO A 70 -12.88 3.39 4.00
C PRO A 70 -13.92 2.84 2.99
N ALA A 71 -14.53 1.70 3.33
CA ALA A 71 -15.73 1.22 2.64
C ALA A 71 -16.95 2.02 3.13
N VAL A 72 -17.47 2.90 2.26
CA VAL A 72 -18.62 3.75 2.55
C VAL A 72 -19.73 3.51 1.54
N HIS A 73 -20.98 3.44 2.02
CA HIS A 73 -22.15 3.28 1.18
C HIS A 73 -23.33 4.13 1.71
N PRO A 74 -24.03 4.91 0.86
CA PRO A 74 -25.08 5.82 1.32
C PRO A 74 -26.39 5.13 1.69
N ASP A 75 -26.65 3.93 1.16
CA ASP A 75 -27.85 3.13 1.47
C ASP A 75 -27.73 2.44 2.84
N PRO A 76 -28.63 2.73 3.80
CA PRO A 76 -28.68 2.05 5.09
C PRO A 76 -28.84 0.53 5.01
N ALA A 77 -29.40 0.00 3.92
CA ALA A 77 -29.51 -1.45 3.71
C ALA A 77 -28.14 -2.13 3.54
N GLN A 78 -27.09 -1.39 3.20
CA GLN A 78 -25.72 -1.89 3.01
C GLN A 78 -24.84 -1.68 4.25
N ILE A 79 -25.41 -1.28 5.39
CA ILE A 79 -24.63 -0.91 6.59
C ILE A 79 -23.78 -2.05 7.17
N SER A 80 -24.08 -3.31 6.85
CA SER A 80 -23.23 -4.44 7.25
C SER A 80 -21.92 -4.54 6.46
N GLY A 81 -21.84 -3.88 5.30
CA GLY A 81 -20.67 -3.90 4.41
C GLY A 81 -19.77 -2.67 4.53
N ILE A 82 -20.12 -1.69 5.37
CA ILE A 82 -19.28 -0.50 5.58
C ILE A 82 -18.24 -0.75 6.67
N GLY A 83 -17.12 -0.04 6.59
CA GLY A 83 -16.04 -0.13 7.56
C GLY A 83 -14.83 0.68 7.11
N ALA A 84 -13.86 0.85 7.99
CA ALA A 84 -12.59 1.48 7.64
C ALA A 84 -11.46 0.78 8.37
N SER A 85 -10.36 0.54 7.66
CA SER A 85 -9.16 -0.05 8.25
C SER A 85 -7.92 0.34 7.47
N SER A 86 -6.78 0.21 8.12
CA SER A 86 -5.48 0.34 7.50
C SER A 86 -4.54 -0.75 8.04
N MET A 87 -3.75 -1.34 7.17
CA MET A 87 -2.76 -2.37 7.48
C MET A 87 -1.43 -1.99 6.85
N ALA A 88 -0.35 -2.11 7.61
CA ALA A 88 1.02 -1.99 7.12
C ALA A 88 1.72 -3.35 7.20
N MET A 89 2.30 -3.80 6.08
CA MET A 89 3.09 -5.03 5.99
C MET A 89 4.53 -4.69 5.62
N THR A 90 5.48 -5.16 6.42
CA THR A 90 6.91 -5.11 6.10
C THR A 90 7.29 -6.35 5.30
N ILE A 91 7.88 -6.14 4.13
CA ILE A 91 8.34 -7.21 3.23
C ILE A 91 9.87 -7.24 3.30
N ALA A 92 10.43 -8.42 3.56
CA ALA A 92 11.86 -8.60 3.75
C ALA A 92 12.29 -10.02 3.37
N PRO A 93 13.57 -10.24 3.00
CA PRO A 93 14.11 -11.58 2.85
C PRO A 93 14.02 -12.38 4.15
N ARG A 94 13.69 -13.67 4.04
CA ARG A 94 13.59 -14.62 5.17
C ARG A 94 12.53 -14.23 6.22
N ALA A 95 11.45 -13.58 5.78
CA ALA A 95 10.30 -13.31 6.63
C ALA A 95 9.64 -14.63 7.12
N PRO A 96 9.02 -14.64 8.31
CA PRO A 96 8.38 -15.83 8.88
C PRO A 96 7.12 -16.27 8.11
N CYS A 97 6.50 -15.35 7.38
CA CYS A 97 5.38 -15.62 6.50
C CYS A 97 5.88 -15.58 5.05
N PHE A 98 5.68 -16.68 4.33
CA PHE A 98 6.10 -16.86 2.94
C PHE A 98 4.87 -17.17 2.08
N LEU A 99 4.94 -16.77 0.80
CA LEU A 99 3.95 -17.15 -0.21
C LEU A 99 4.22 -18.57 -0.72
#